data_AF-A0A7I0K7J8-F1
#
_entry.id   AF-A0A7I0K7J8-F1
#
_cell.length_a   1.000
_cell.length_b   1.000
_cell.length_c   1.000
_cell.angle_alpha   90.00
_cell.angle_beta   90.00
_cell.angle_gamma   90.00
#
_symmetry.space_group_name_H-M   'P 1'
#
loop_
_entity.id
_entity.type
_entity.pdbx_description
1 polymer ?
#
loop_
_entity_poly.entity_id
_entity_poly.type
_entity_poly.pdbx_seq_one_letter_code
_entity_poly.pdbx_strand_id
1 'polypeptide(L)'
;MAKKLHPADASAIEKIGTATHFTAHLRTGPADKITKRAKTLAAAIKAADKLGKTQSGKRPLIYAITPDKQSILVPAAMIAQARKGGATAGRGGPEKRAKAPSASSAAEKPAGKRAAILEAAQRGEMPDAPDFSAETHKRFRGKLAQLVALAEAGDAAGLKAIEIKPYSSSPKAMARYRDLAVLAIEARVAR
;
A
#
# COMPACT_ATOMS: atom_id res chain seq x y z
N MET A 1 13.45 1.67 8.24
CA MET A 1 12.40 0.85 8.89
C MET A 1 12.10 -0.35 8.01
N ALA A 2 12.30 -1.57 8.52
CA ALA A 2 11.86 -2.78 7.82
C ALA A 2 10.35 -2.65 7.59
N LYS A 3 9.92 -2.54 6.33
CA LYS A 3 8.50 -2.54 6.01
C LYS A 3 7.94 -3.84 6.57
N LYS A 4 7.00 -3.74 7.52
CA LYS A 4 6.17 -4.89 7.93
C LYS A 4 5.63 -5.49 6.63
N LEU A 5 6.11 -6.68 6.30
CA LEU A 5 5.67 -7.43 5.13
C LEU A 5 4.15 -7.56 5.26
N HIS A 6 3.38 -7.11 4.27
CA HIS A 6 1.94 -7.37 4.29
C HIS A 6 1.77 -8.90 4.19
N PRO A 7 0.77 -9.52 4.84
CA PRO A 7 0.54 -10.97 4.73
C PRO A 7 0.42 -11.43 3.26
N ALA A 8 -0.09 -10.55 2.38
CA ALA A 8 -0.13 -10.78 0.94
C ALA A 8 1.26 -10.81 0.27
N ASP A 9 2.24 -10.06 0.78
CA ASP A 9 3.63 -10.12 0.30
C ASP A 9 4.30 -11.43 0.73
N ALA A 10 3.96 -11.98 1.90
CA ALA A 10 4.48 -13.27 2.36
C ALA A 10 4.02 -14.43 1.45
N SER A 11 2.71 -14.52 1.17
CA SER A 11 2.19 -15.53 0.24
C SER A 11 2.66 -15.31 -1.21
N ALA A 12 2.96 -14.06 -1.60
CA ALA A 12 3.59 -13.78 -2.89
C ALA A 12 5.02 -14.31 -2.95
N ILE A 13 5.80 -14.19 -1.87
CA ILE A 13 7.18 -14.70 -1.78
C ILE A 13 7.21 -16.22 -1.93
N GLU A 14 6.29 -16.94 -1.27
CA GLU A 14 6.20 -18.41 -1.38
C GLU A 14 5.91 -18.83 -2.83
N LYS A 15 4.96 -18.17 -3.49
CA LYS A 15 4.60 -18.45 -4.89
C LYS A 15 5.65 -18.01 -5.91
N ILE A 16 6.48 -17.02 -5.57
CA ILE A 16 7.65 -16.64 -6.40
C ILE A 16 8.68 -17.77 -6.41
N GLY A 17 8.80 -18.55 -5.32
CA GLY A 17 9.67 -19.72 -5.26
C GLY A 17 9.31 -20.81 -6.28
N THR A 18 8.02 -20.94 -6.61
CA THR A 18 7.52 -21.89 -7.62
C THR A 18 7.46 -21.31 -9.03
N ALA A 19 8.05 -20.14 -9.27
CA ALA A 19 7.99 -19.48 -10.57
C ALA A 19 8.82 -20.25 -11.62
N THR A 20 8.22 -20.45 -12.80
CA THR A 20 8.89 -21.10 -13.94
C THR A 20 9.81 -20.15 -14.69
N HIS A 21 9.44 -18.87 -14.74
CA HIS A 21 10.22 -17.82 -15.39
C HIS A 21 9.82 -16.43 -14.86
N PHE A 22 10.66 -15.45 -15.15
CA PHE A 22 10.50 -14.07 -14.72
C PHE A 22 10.42 -13.14 -15.93
N THR A 23 9.64 -12.07 -15.82
CA THR A 23 9.50 -11.06 -16.87
C THR A 23 9.76 -9.66 -16.32
N ALA A 24 10.71 -8.96 -16.92
CA ALA A 24 10.94 -7.55 -16.67
C ALA A 24 10.13 -6.73 -17.67
N HIS A 25 9.19 -5.94 -17.16
CA HIS A 25 8.33 -5.05 -17.93
C HIS A 25 8.72 -3.60 -17.67
N LEU A 26 9.12 -2.89 -18.72
CA LEU A 26 9.33 -1.44 -18.71
C LEU A 26 8.31 -0.79 -19.63
N ARG A 27 7.45 0.06 -19.07
CA ARG A 27 6.47 0.81 -19.87
C ARG A 27 7.07 2.15 -20.27
N THR A 28 7.44 2.29 -21.54
CA THR A 28 8.06 3.49 -22.10
C THR A 28 7.04 4.54 -22.52
N GLY A 29 5.78 4.14 -22.80
CA GLY A 29 4.72 5.06 -23.19
C GLY A 29 3.30 4.55 -22.86
N PRO A 30 2.26 5.27 -23.30
CA PRO A 30 0.87 4.86 -23.13
C PRO A 30 0.56 3.53 -23.83
N ALA A 31 1.09 3.32 -25.04
CA ALA A 31 0.95 2.08 -25.82
C ALA A 31 2.21 1.20 -25.80
N ASP A 32 3.38 1.78 -25.53
CA ASP A 32 4.66 1.08 -25.65
C ASP A 32 5.12 0.42 -24.34
N LYS A 33 5.45 -0.88 -24.46
CA LYS A 33 6.05 -1.66 -23.39
C LYS A 33 7.20 -2.53 -23.91
N ILE A 34 8.32 -2.46 -23.23
CA ILE A 34 9.45 -3.35 -23.44
C ILE A 34 9.31 -4.50 -22.44
N THR A 35 9.25 -5.73 -22.94
CA THR A 35 9.19 -6.93 -22.12
C THR A 35 10.43 -7.78 -22.36
N LYS A 36 11.15 -8.14 -21.30
CA LYS A 36 12.28 -9.06 -21.35
C LYS A 36 11.98 -10.25 -20.45
N ARG A 37 11.98 -11.45 -21.02
CA ARG A 37 11.79 -12.71 -20.28
C ARG A 37 13.14 -13.27 -19.86
N ALA A 38 13.20 -13.88 -18.68
CA ALA A 38 14.38 -14.51 -18.13
C ALA A 38 13.99 -15.77 -17.34
N LYS A 39 14.82 -16.81 -17.37
CA LYS A 39 14.57 -18.05 -16.62
C LYS A 39 14.82 -17.91 -15.12
N THR A 40 15.64 -16.93 -14.69
CA THR A 40 15.99 -16.73 -13.29
C THR A 40 15.77 -15.28 -12.86
N LEU A 41 15.52 -15.10 -11.55
CA LEU A 41 15.34 -13.77 -10.96
C LEU A 41 16.57 -12.88 -11.16
N ALA A 42 17.78 -13.42 -10.99
CA ALA A 42 19.02 -12.68 -11.19
C ALA A 42 19.18 -12.20 -12.64
N ALA A 43 18.81 -13.03 -13.63
CA ALA A 43 18.83 -12.64 -15.03
C ALA A 43 17.75 -11.59 -15.35
N ALA A 44 16.57 -11.67 -14.73
CA ALA A 44 15.52 -10.65 -14.84
C ALA A 44 15.96 -9.31 -14.26
N ILE A 45 16.69 -9.32 -13.13
CA ILE A 45 17.26 -8.12 -12.51
C ILE A 45 18.31 -7.49 -13.43
N LYS A 46 19.24 -8.28 -13.97
CA LYS A 46 20.22 -7.79 -14.96
C LYS A 46 19.55 -7.20 -16.20
N ALA A 47 18.48 -7.84 -16.70
CA ALA A 47 17.70 -7.31 -17.80
C ALA A 47 17.00 -5.99 -17.43
N ALA A 48 16.45 -5.89 -16.22
CA ALA A 48 15.84 -4.67 -15.69
C ALA A 48 16.88 -3.54 -15.51
N ASP A 49 18.08 -3.83 -15.02
CA ASP A 49 19.16 -2.84 -14.91
C ASP A 49 19.66 -2.37 -16.28
N LYS A 50 19.78 -3.28 -17.28
CA LYS A 50 20.09 -2.91 -18.67
C LYS A 50 19.00 -2.03 -19.32
N LEU A 51 17.74 -2.25 -18.96
CA LEU A 51 16.63 -1.41 -19.43
C LEU A 51 16.63 -0.02 -18.80
N GLY A 52 17.34 0.18 -17.69
CA GLY A 52 17.52 1.49 -17.06
C GLY A 52 16.21 2.06 -16.50
N LYS A 53 16.10 3.38 -16.51
CA LYS A 53 14.86 4.10 -16.17
C LYS A 53 14.25 4.66 -17.45
N THR A 54 12.93 4.78 -17.50
CA THR A 54 12.31 5.56 -18.58
C THR A 54 12.64 7.04 -18.45
N GLN A 55 12.39 7.83 -19.50
CA GLN A 55 12.50 9.29 -19.46
C GLN A 55 11.67 9.90 -18.31
N SER A 56 10.54 9.27 -17.93
CA SER A 56 9.72 9.67 -16.79
C SER A 56 10.23 9.16 -15.43
N GLY A 57 11.43 8.59 -15.36
CA GLY A 57 12.05 8.06 -14.13
C GLY A 57 11.48 6.74 -13.62
N LYS A 58 10.57 6.09 -14.37
CA LYS A 58 9.94 4.82 -13.93
C LYS A 58 10.91 3.66 -14.11
N ARG A 59 10.96 2.79 -13.11
CA ARG A 59 11.80 1.57 -13.12
C ARG A 59 11.02 0.40 -13.73
N PRO A 60 11.73 -0.57 -14.34
CA PRO A 60 11.12 -1.81 -14.79
C PRO A 60 10.56 -2.60 -13.60
N LEU A 61 9.36 -3.13 -13.79
CA LEU A 61 8.69 -4.02 -12.86
C LEU A 61 9.04 -5.46 -13.22
N ILE A 62 9.45 -6.25 -12.23
CA ILE A 62 9.77 -7.66 -12.43
C ILE A 62 8.59 -8.49 -11.93
N TYR A 63 8.06 -9.37 -12.78
CA TYR A 63 7.02 -10.31 -12.43
C TYR A 63 7.57 -11.73 -12.46
N ALA A 64 7.11 -12.55 -11.54
CA ALA A 64 7.32 -13.98 -11.51
C ALA A 64 6.08 -14.66 -12.12
N ILE A 65 6.30 -15.62 -13.02
CA ILE A 65 5.24 -16.37 -13.69
C ILE A 65 5.24 -17.79 -13.12
N THR A 66 4.17 -18.15 -12.42
CA THR A 66 3.97 -19.50 -11.86
C THR A 66 3.56 -20.48 -12.96
N PRO A 67 3.66 -21.81 -12.73
CA PRO A 67 3.13 -22.82 -13.67
C PRO A 67 1.63 -22.61 -13.96
N ASP A 68 0.86 -22.11 -13.00
CA ASP A 68 -0.55 -21.69 -13.16
C ASP A 68 -0.75 -20.42 -14.01
N LYS A 69 0.29 -19.94 -14.69
CA LYS A 69 0.30 -18.70 -15.49
C LYS A 69 -0.07 -17.44 -14.68
N GLN A 70 0.02 -17.48 -13.35
CA GLN A 70 -0.20 -16.30 -12.52
C GLN A 70 1.01 -15.38 -12.59
N SER A 71 0.76 -14.10 -12.84
CA SER A 71 1.78 -13.06 -12.83
C SER A 71 1.84 -12.39 -11.48
N ILE A 72 2.88 -12.67 -10.71
CA ILE A 72 3.08 -12.14 -9.36
C ILE A 72 4.16 -11.08 -9.39
N LEU A 73 3.85 -9.86 -8.94
CA LEU A 73 4.85 -8.81 -8.87
C LEU A 73 5.92 -9.16 -7.83
N VAL A 74 7.19 -9.17 -8.23
CA VAL A 74 8.30 -9.41 -7.31
C VAL A 74 8.50 -8.18 -6.43
N PRO A 75 8.41 -8.31 -5.09
CA PRO A 75 8.60 -7.18 -4.19
C PRO A 75 9.99 -6.57 -4.32
N ALA A 76 10.07 -5.24 -4.21
CA ALA A 76 11.34 -4.52 -4.26
C ALA A 76 12.36 -4.99 -3.21
N ALA A 77 11.88 -5.52 -2.08
CA ALA A 77 12.72 -6.13 -1.04
C ALA A 77 13.44 -7.39 -1.56
N MET A 78 12.76 -8.29 -2.28
CA MET A 78 13.39 -9.46 -2.91
C MET A 78 14.35 -9.05 -4.03
N ILE A 79 14.01 -8.03 -4.82
CA ILE A 79 14.92 -7.50 -5.85
C ILE A 79 16.19 -6.94 -5.20
N ALA A 80 16.05 -6.19 -4.10
CA ALA A 80 17.18 -5.66 -3.35
C ALA A 80 18.00 -6.78 -2.68
N GLN A 81 17.34 -7.81 -2.15
CA GLN A 81 17.99 -8.98 -1.57
C GLN A 81 18.71 -9.80 -2.63
N ALA A 82 18.13 -10.03 -3.80
CA ALA A 82 18.78 -10.73 -4.90
C ALA A 82 19.93 -9.91 -5.53
N ARG A 83 19.84 -8.57 -5.50
CA ARG A 83 20.97 -7.70 -5.85
C ARG A 83 22.10 -7.77 -4.83
N LYS A 84 21.78 -7.87 -3.53
CA LYS A 84 22.76 -8.04 -2.45
C LYS A 84 23.33 -9.47 -2.38
N GLY A 85 22.52 -10.47 -2.72
CA GLY A 85 22.83 -11.89 -2.73
C GLY A 85 23.33 -12.41 -4.09
N GLY A 86 23.73 -11.50 -4.99
CA GLY A 86 24.44 -11.87 -6.22
C GLY A 86 25.84 -12.45 -5.98
N ALA A 87 26.30 -12.50 -4.73
CA ALA A 87 27.35 -13.38 -4.29
C ALA A 87 26.74 -14.59 -3.58
N THR A 88 27.01 -15.76 -4.15
CA THR A 88 26.95 -17.10 -3.55
C THR A 88 25.57 -17.69 -3.23
N ALA A 89 25.16 -18.60 -4.11
CA ALA A 89 24.68 -19.90 -3.64
C ALA A 89 25.75 -20.52 -2.73
N GLY A 90 25.39 -20.88 -1.49
CA GLY A 90 26.33 -21.54 -0.57
C GLY A 90 25.95 -21.37 0.90
N ARG A 91 25.33 -22.41 1.46
CA ARG A 91 25.57 -23.02 2.78
C ARG A 91 26.09 -22.13 3.94
N GLY A 92 25.32 -22.11 5.04
CA GLY A 92 25.81 -21.89 6.41
C GLY A 92 25.67 -20.44 6.94
N GLY A 93 24.99 -20.26 8.09
CA GLY A 93 25.07 -19.01 8.88
C GLY A 93 26.39 -18.93 9.68
N PRO A 94 26.49 -18.13 10.76
CA PRO A 94 25.74 -16.93 11.13
C PRO A 94 26.67 -15.70 11.41
N GLU A 95 26.03 -14.57 11.75
CA GLU A 95 26.55 -13.50 12.63
C GLU A 95 27.52 -12.40 12.13
N LYS A 96 27.30 -11.21 12.75
CA LYS A 96 28.11 -9.99 12.87
C LYS A 96 28.26 -9.07 11.66
N ARG A 97 28.29 -7.74 11.81
CA ARG A 97 27.77 -6.76 12.78
C ARG A 97 28.04 -5.40 12.13
N ALA A 98 27.17 -4.43 12.42
CA ALA A 98 27.43 -3.00 12.46
C ALA A 98 28.00 -2.24 11.24
N LYS A 99 27.22 -1.24 10.77
CA LYS A 99 27.70 0.14 10.85
C LYS A 99 26.54 1.13 11.06
N ALA A 100 26.87 2.13 11.87
CA ALA A 100 26.08 3.11 12.62
C ALA A 100 25.07 3.97 11.82
N PRO A 101 24.10 4.61 12.51
CA PRO A 101 23.10 5.46 11.89
C PRO A 101 23.68 6.83 11.55
N SER A 102 23.60 7.24 10.28
CA SER A 102 23.84 8.65 9.92
C SER A 102 22.59 9.45 10.28
N ALA A 103 22.67 10.16 11.40
CA ALA A 103 21.79 11.26 11.74
C ALA A 103 21.89 12.32 10.64
N SER A 104 20.82 12.51 9.86
CA SER A 104 20.45 13.76 9.20
C SER A 104 19.11 13.58 8.49
N SER A 105 18.17 14.47 8.77
CA SER A 105 16.77 14.53 8.30
C SER A 105 15.76 13.61 9.01
N ALA A 106 15.80 13.63 10.34
CA ALA A 106 14.57 13.58 11.13
C ALA A 106 13.77 14.86 10.86
N ALA A 107 12.90 14.83 9.85
CA ALA A 107 11.70 15.65 9.87
C ALA A 107 10.59 14.75 10.42
N GLU A 108 10.15 15.07 11.64
CA GLU A 108 9.06 14.42 12.35
C GLU A 108 7.86 14.18 11.42
N LYS A 109 7.54 12.91 11.16
CA LYS A 109 6.18 12.59 10.74
C LYS A 109 5.34 12.62 12.01
N PRO A 110 4.34 13.51 12.14
CA PRO A 110 3.56 13.57 13.36
C PRO A 110 2.81 12.25 13.50
N ALA A 111 3.09 11.53 14.59
CA ALA A 111 2.25 10.44 15.07
C ALA A 111 0.88 10.94 15.58
N GLY A 112 0.56 12.24 15.41
CA GLY A 112 -0.49 12.91 16.19
C GLY A 112 -1.86 13.09 15.54
N LYS A 113 -2.05 12.99 14.22
CA LYS A 113 -3.37 13.34 13.64
C LYS A 113 -4.40 12.22 13.73
N ARG A 114 -4.02 10.97 13.41
CA ARG A 114 -4.96 9.84 13.39
C ARG A 114 -5.33 9.33 14.78
N ALA A 115 -4.37 9.31 15.70
CA ALA A 115 -4.62 8.93 17.08
C ALA A 115 -5.50 9.98 17.78
N ALA A 116 -5.23 11.27 17.55
CA ALA A 116 -6.07 12.36 18.08
C ALA A 116 -7.51 12.29 17.56
N ILE A 117 -7.74 12.01 16.27
CA ILE A 117 -9.10 11.89 15.73
C ILE A 117 -9.85 10.68 16.35
N LEU A 118 -9.15 9.58 16.63
CA LEU A 118 -9.74 8.41 17.29
C LEU A 118 -10.07 8.69 18.76
N GLU A 119 -9.18 9.36 19.49
CA GLU A 119 -9.44 9.79 20.86
C GLU A 119 -10.57 10.83 20.93
N ALA A 120 -10.58 11.80 20.02
CA ALA A 120 -11.65 12.79 19.91
C ALA A 120 -13.00 12.10 19.67
N ALA A 121 -13.04 11.15 18.72
CA ALA A 121 -14.24 10.32 18.51
C ALA A 121 -14.63 9.54 19.77
N GLN A 122 -13.69 8.95 20.51
CA GLN A 122 -13.99 8.26 21.78
C GLN A 122 -14.50 9.21 22.88
N ARG A 123 -14.10 10.49 22.86
CA ARG A 123 -14.65 11.52 23.76
C ARG A 123 -16.00 12.06 23.29
N GLY A 124 -16.50 11.61 22.14
CA GLY A 124 -17.74 12.09 21.53
C GLY A 124 -17.58 13.35 20.69
N GLU A 125 -16.38 13.74 20.29
CA GLU A 125 -16.17 14.81 19.31
C GLU A 125 -16.34 14.24 17.89
N MET A 126 -17.15 14.90 17.06
CA MET A 126 -17.38 14.44 15.70
C MET A 126 -16.11 14.62 14.86
N PRO A 127 -15.70 13.60 14.09
CA PRO A 127 -14.54 13.72 13.21
C PRO A 127 -14.78 14.78 12.14
N ASP A 128 -13.74 15.55 11.78
CA ASP A 128 -13.80 16.43 10.62
C ASP A 128 -14.12 15.65 9.34
N ALA A 129 -15.02 16.21 8.52
CA ALA A 129 -15.40 15.62 7.25
C ALA A 129 -14.17 15.51 6.33
N PRO A 130 -13.89 14.34 5.73
CA PRO A 130 -12.78 14.20 4.80
C PRO A 130 -13.01 15.07 3.55
N ASP A 131 -12.00 15.88 3.19
CA ASP A 131 -12.08 16.74 2.02
C ASP A 131 -12.08 15.91 0.72
N PHE A 132 -13.16 16.06 -0.06
CA PHE A 132 -13.30 15.53 -1.42
C PHE A 132 -13.43 16.66 -2.45
N SER A 133 -12.74 17.79 -2.24
CA SER A 133 -12.82 18.97 -3.10
C SER A 133 -12.22 18.73 -4.50
N ALA A 134 -11.35 17.73 -4.66
CA ALA A 134 -10.83 17.35 -5.97
C ALA A 134 -11.92 16.87 -6.94
N GLU A 135 -11.84 17.27 -8.22
CA GLU A 135 -12.82 16.94 -9.27
C GLU A 135 -13.02 15.43 -9.47
N THR A 136 -11.94 14.65 -9.29
CA THR A 136 -11.95 13.18 -9.35
C THR A 136 -12.84 12.52 -8.29
N HIS A 137 -13.23 13.27 -7.25
CA HIS A 137 -14.10 12.79 -6.17
C HIS A 137 -15.55 13.30 -6.28
N LYS A 138 -15.92 14.00 -7.37
CA LYS A 138 -17.27 14.56 -7.59
C LYS A 138 -18.39 13.54 -7.37
N ARG A 139 -18.19 12.28 -7.77
CA ARG A 139 -19.15 11.18 -7.57
C ARG A 139 -19.37 10.78 -6.12
N PHE A 140 -18.41 11.06 -5.22
CA PHE A 140 -18.47 10.70 -3.80
C PHE A 140 -18.94 11.85 -2.90
N ARG A 141 -18.98 13.09 -3.40
CA ARG A 141 -19.42 14.26 -2.60
C ARG A 141 -20.86 14.14 -2.12
N GLY A 142 -21.78 13.63 -2.96
CA GLY A 142 -23.17 13.42 -2.54
C GLY A 142 -23.29 12.39 -1.41
N LYS A 143 -22.55 11.28 -1.49
CA LYS A 143 -22.50 10.27 -0.42
C LYS A 143 -21.82 10.82 0.85
N LEU A 144 -20.78 11.63 0.72
CA LEU A 144 -20.17 12.29 1.87
C LEU A 144 -21.15 13.27 2.53
N ALA A 145 -21.85 14.11 1.76
CA ALA A 145 -22.85 15.03 2.31
C ALA A 145 -23.96 14.27 3.06
N GLN A 146 -24.40 13.12 2.53
CA GLN A 146 -25.37 12.26 3.21
C GLN A 146 -24.80 11.67 4.52
N LEU A 147 -23.53 11.24 4.54
CA LEU A 147 -22.88 10.76 5.76
C LEU A 147 -22.71 11.88 6.80
N VAL A 148 -22.35 13.08 6.37
CA VAL A 148 -22.20 14.25 7.27
C VAL A 148 -23.56 14.61 7.88
N ALA A 149 -24.61 14.67 7.05
CA ALA A 149 -25.96 14.96 7.54
C ALA A 149 -26.46 13.92 8.56
N LEU A 150 -26.17 12.62 8.34
CA LEU A 150 -26.51 11.56 9.30
C LEU A 150 -25.66 11.62 10.57
N ALA A 151 -24.38 12.00 10.45
CA ALA A 151 -23.50 12.21 11.60
C ALA A 151 -23.99 13.39 12.46
N GLU A 152 -24.33 14.52 11.85
CA GLU A 152 -24.89 15.69 12.53
C GLU A 152 -26.26 15.40 13.17
N ALA A 153 -27.11 14.61 12.50
CA ALA A 153 -28.38 14.15 13.04
C ALA A 153 -28.24 13.14 14.20
N GLY A 154 -27.03 12.65 14.47
CA GLY A 154 -26.78 11.63 15.49
C GLY A 154 -27.35 10.25 15.14
N ASP A 155 -27.61 9.98 13.87
CA ASP A 155 -28.18 8.71 13.42
C ASP A 155 -27.10 7.65 13.16
N ALA A 156 -26.68 6.97 14.23
CA ALA A 156 -25.72 5.86 14.14
C ALA A 156 -26.25 4.67 13.32
N ALA A 157 -27.57 4.44 13.28
CA ALA A 157 -28.18 3.35 12.54
C ALA A 157 -28.15 3.64 11.02
N GLY A 158 -28.52 4.86 10.63
CA GLY A 158 -28.43 5.34 9.25
C GLY A 158 -27.00 5.33 8.72
N LEU A 159 -26.01 5.72 9.55
CA LEU A 159 -24.60 5.61 9.20
C LEU A 159 -24.18 4.15 8.93
N LYS A 160 -24.54 3.21 9.81
CA LYS A 160 -24.23 1.77 9.64
C LYS A 160 -24.92 1.14 8.43
N ALA A 161 -26.14 1.58 8.10
CA ALA A 161 -26.92 1.09 6.96
C ALA A 161 -26.26 1.43 5.61
N ILE A 162 -25.45 2.49 5.53
CA ILE A 162 -24.71 2.82 4.31
C ILE A 162 -23.54 1.84 4.16
N GLU A 163 -23.73 0.83 3.32
CA GLU A 163 -22.68 -0.11 2.96
C GLU A 163 -21.68 0.55 2.00
N ILE A 164 -20.47 0.83 2.50
CA ILE A 164 -19.38 1.42 1.71
C ILE A 164 -18.33 0.35 1.44
N LYS A 165 -18.34 -0.22 0.22
CA LYS A 165 -17.33 -1.20 -0.20
C LYS A 165 -15.97 -0.51 -0.37
N PRO A 166 -14.93 -0.86 0.42
CA PRO A 166 -13.67 -0.11 0.47
C PRO A 166 -12.70 -0.53 -0.65
N TYR A 167 -13.08 -0.34 -1.91
CA TYR A 167 -12.28 -0.75 -3.08
C TYR A 167 -11.17 0.25 -3.44
N SER A 168 -11.31 1.53 -3.09
CA SER A 168 -10.33 2.58 -3.42
C SER A 168 -10.14 3.58 -2.26
N SER A 169 -9.23 4.54 -2.44
CA SER A 169 -8.86 5.50 -1.38
C SER A 169 -10.04 6.34 -0.88
N SER A 170 -10.98 6.75 -1.76
CA SER A 170 -12.14 7.57 -1.37
C SER A 170 -13.20 6.78 -0.58
N PRO A 171 -13.67 5.60 -1.03
CA PRO A 171 -14.52 4.73 -0.21
C PRO A 171 -13.89 4.32 1.12
N LYS A 172 -12.56 4.11 1.16
CA LYS A 172 -11.85 3.85 2.43
C LYS A 172 -11.90 5.03 3.40
N ALA A 173 -11.83 6.26 2.90
CA ALA A 173 -11.93 7.45 3.74
C ALA A 173 -13.37 7.65 4.25
N MET A 174 -14.39 7.42 3.43
CA MET A 174 -15.79 7.48 3.87
C MET A 174 -16.15 6.39 4.88
N ALA A 175 -15.68 5.15 4.70
CA ALA A 175 -15.88 4.07 5.67
C ALA A 175 -15.28 4.43 7.03
N ARG A 176 -14.07 4.99 7.04
CA ARG A 176 -13.43 5.47 8.28
C ARG A 176 -14.22 6.60 8.94
N TYR A 177 -14.70 7.57 8.16
CA TYR A 177 -15.53 8.65 8.70
C TYR A 177 -16.81 8.12 9.34
N ARG A 178 -17.50 7.18 8.67
CA ARG A 178 -18.67 6.48 9.21
C ARG A 178 -18.35 5.79 10.53
N ASP A 179 -17.28 4.99 10.57
CA ASP A 179 -16.92 4.21 11.76
C ASP A 179 -16.57 5.13 12.94
N LEU A 180 -15.89 6.26 12.68
CA LEU A 180 -15.59 7.28 13.69
C LEU A 180 -16.83 8.04 14.16
N ALA A 181 -17.74 8.40 13.25
CA ALA A 181 -18.97 9.12 13.59
C ALA A 181 -19.91 8.23 14.41
N VAL A 182 -20.05 6.95 14.05
CA VAL A 182 -20.78 5.95 14.85
C VAL A 182 -20.18 5.86 16.24
N LEU A 183 -18.86 5.73 16.35
CA LEU A 183 -18.17 5.61 17.64
C LEU A 183 -18.36 6.88 18.50
N ALA A 184 -18.35 8.07 17.89
CA ALA A 184 -18.60 9.32 18.58
C ALA A 184 -20.05 9.46 19.06
N ILE A 185 -21.02 9.02 18.26
CA ILE A 185 -22.44 9.01 18.65
C ILE A 185 -22.66 8.01 19.78
N GLU A 186 -22.12 6.79 19.65
CA GLU A 186 -22.21 5.76 20.70
C GLU A 186 -21.56 6.22 22.00
N ALA A 187 -20.40 6.89 21.93
CA ALA A 187 -19.74 7.46 23.10
C ALA A 187 -20.55 8.59 23.76
N ARG A 188 -21.30 9.39 22.98
CA ARG A 188 -22.24 10.40 23.52
C ARG A 188 -23.45 9.78 24.18
N VAL A 189 -23.99 8.70 23.61
CA VAL A 189 -25.18 8.00 24.14
C VAL A 189 -24.85 7.17 25.39
N ALA A 190 -23.64 6.62 25.48
CA ALA A 190 -23.18 5.85 26.62
C ALA A 190 -22.78 6.70 27.85
N ARG A 191 -22.81 8.03 27.72
CA ARG A 191 -22.45 8.99 28.76
C ARG A 191 -23.70 9.55 29.43
#